data_AF-A0A6B3HF39-F1
#
_entry.id   AF-A0A6B3HF39-F1
#
_cell.length_a   1.000
_cell.length_b   1.000
_cell.length_c   1.000
_cell.angle_alpha   90.00
_cell.angle_beta   90.00
_cell.angle_gamma   90.00
#
_symmetry.space_group_name_H-M   'P 1'
#
loop_
_entity.id
_entity.type
_entity.pdbx_description
1 polymer ?
#
loop_
_entity_poly.entity_id
_entity_poly.type
_entity_poly.pdbx_seq_one_letter_code
_entity_poly.pdbx_strand_id
1 'polypeptide(L)' 'VEFVSASTPMTFDDYIVSIGNAQLVVDMLVGALQRLLLYLAQGFTVRQDVPESVADAYGRLCGAGFTSRLMAD' A
#
# COMPACT_ATOMS: atom_id res chain seq x y z
N VAL A 1 6.72 6.15 26.01
CA VAL A 1 5.96 7.00 25.07
C VAL A 1 4.93 6.11 24.40
N GLU A 2 3.68 6.53 24.36
CA GLU A 2 2.61 5.82 23.65
C GLU A 2 2.52 6.38 22.22
N PHE A 3 2.55 5.51 21.21
CA PHE A 3 2.42 5.90 19.81
C PHE A 3 0.95 5.79 19.40
N VAL A 4 0.33 6.93 19.09
CA VAL A 4 -1.07 6.99 18.67
C VAL A 4 -1.16 7.54 17.24
N SER A 5 -2.06 6.99 16.43
CA SER A 5 -2.34 7.54 15.11
C SER A 5 -3.23 8.78 15.22
N ALA A 6 -2.90 9.83 14.46
CA ALA A 6 -3.75 11.01 14.33
C ALA A 6 -4.94 10.80 13.38
N SER A 7 -4.94 9.71 12.61
CA SER A 7 -6.06 9.35 11.72
C SER A 7 -7.27 8.88 12.51
N THR A 8 -8.47 9.10 11.96
CA THR A 8 -9.71 8.50 12.49
C THR A 8 -9.56 6.97 12.61
N PRO A 9 -9.78 6.39 13.80
CA PRO A 9 -9.78 4.94 13.95
C PRO A 9 -10.93 4.31 13.18
N MET A 10 -10.64 3.37 12.29
CA MET A 10 -11.64 2.63 11.53
C MET A 10 -11.10 1.28 11.05
N THR A 11 -12.01 0.35 10.76
CA THR A 11 -11.65 -0.92 10.15
C THR A 11 -11.40 -0.75 8.65
N PHE A 12 -10.80 -1.76 8.01
CA PHE A 12 -10.64 -1.78 6.57
C PHE A 12 -11.99 -1.80 5.83
N ASP A 13 -12.96 -2.55 6.35
CA ASP A 13 -14.30 -2.65 5.76
C ASP A 13 -15.04 -1.31 5.84
N ASP A 14 -14.97 -0.62 6.99
CA ASP A 14 -15.53 0.72 7.14
C ASP A 14 -14.86 1.72 6.19
N TYR A 15 -13.56 1.58 5.97
CA TYR A 15 -12.82 2.43 5.04
C TYR A 15 -13.30 2.21 3.59
N ILE A 16 -13.48 0.95 3.17
CA ILE A 16 -14.06 0.61 1.87
C ILE A 16 -15.45 1.23 1.72
N VAL A 17 -16.31 1.07 2.74
CA VAL A 17 -17.66 1.62 2.74
C VAL A 17 -17.62 3.15 2.62
N SER A 18 -16.72 3.81 3.34
CA SER A 18 -16.58 5.28 3.31
C SER A 18 -16.16 5.82 1.94
N ILE A 19 -15.33 5.07 1.19
CA ILE A 19 -14.88 5.44 -0.15
C ILE A 19 -15.90 5.02 -1.22
N GLY A 20 -16.63 3.94 -0.98
CA GLY A 20 -17.61 3.37 -1.91
C GLY A 20 -17.01 2.61 -3.09
N ASN A 21 -15.69 2.37 -3.09
CA ASN A 21 -15.01 1.67 -4.16
C ASN A 21 -13.83 0.83 -3.64
N ALA A 22 -14.06 -0.47 -3.45
CA ALA A 22 -13.05 -1.40 -2.95
C ALA A 22 -11.82 -1.50 -3.87
N GLN A 23 -12.01 -1.50 -5.19
CA GLN A 23 -10.91 -1.53 -6.16
C GLN A 23 -9.98 -0.34 -5.95
N LEU A 24 -10.57 0.86 -5.81
CA LEU A 24 -9.82 2.07 -5.58
C LEU A 24 -9.01 1.99 -4.30
N VAL A 25 -9.59 1.49 -3.20
CA VAL A 25 -8.87 1.31 -1.93
C VAL A 25 -7.64 0.43 -2.12
N VAL A 26 -7.81 -0.73 -2.75
CA VAL A 26 -6.71 -1.68 -2.99
C VAL A 26 -5.66 -1.07 -3.92
N ASP A 27 -6.07 -0.38 -4.99
CA ASP A 27 -5.16 0.37 -5.87
C ASP A 27 -4.31 1.38 -5.07
N MET A 28 -4.91 2.10 -4.10
CA MET A 28 -4.15 3.05 -3.28
C MET A 28 -3.06 2.35 -2.46
N LEU A 29 -3.40 1.19 -1.86
CA LEU A 29 -2.47 0.40 -1.04
C LEU A 29 -1.32 -0.16 -1.89
N VAL A 30 -1.64 -0.73 -3.04
CA VAL A 30 -0.66 -1.28 -3.99
C VAL A 30 0.30 -0.19 -4.47
N GLY A 31 -0.22 0.96 -4.89
CA GLY A 31 0.62 2.09 -5.31
C GLY A 31 1.47 2.67 -4.18
N ALA A 32 0.96 2.71 -2.94
CA ALA A 32 1.72 3.17 -1.79
C ALA A 32 2.91 2.24 -1.50
N LEU A 33 2.71 0.92 -1.57
CA LEU A 33 3.77 -0.06 -1.40
C LEU A 33 4.83 0.04 -2.51
N GLN A 34 4.44 0.21 -3.77
CA GLN A 34 5.39 0.40 -4.87
C GLN A 34 6.31 1.61 -4.62
N ARG A 35 5.75 2.76 -4.20
CA ARG A 35 6.55 3.95 -3.87
C ARG A 35 7.52 3.71 -2.73
N LEU A 36 7.10 2.99 -1.70
CA LEU A 36 7.98 2.61 -0.59
C LEU A 36 9.16 1.77 -1.09
N LEU A 37 8.89 0.76 -1.93
CA LEU A 37 9.92 -0.10 -2.53
C LEU A 37 10.90 0.70 -3.42
N LEU A 38 10.39 1.61 -4.24
CA LEU A 38 11.21 2.45 -5.12
C LEU A 38 12.11 3.41 -4.32
N TYR A 39 11.59 4.03 -3.26
CA TYR A 39 12.38 4.95 -2.43
C TYR A 39 13.48 4.25 -1.63
N LEU A 40 13.21 3.01 -1.17
CA LEU A 40 14.24 2.15 -0.58
C LEU A 40 15.35 1.84 -1.59
N ALA A 41 14.99 1.49 -2.83
CA ALA A 41 15.95 1.18 -3.88
C ALA A 41 16.80 2.39 -4.29
N GLN A 42 16.23 3.59 -4.25
CA GLN A 42 16.91 4.85 -4.58
C GLN A 42 17.75 5.41 -3.41
N GLY A 43 17.77 4.75 -2.24
CA GLY A 43 18.55 5.17 -1.09
C GLY A 43 18.01 6.41 -0.37
N PHE A 44 16.76 6.81 -0.65
CA PHE A 44 16.11 7.95 0.02
C PHE A 44 15.61 7.62 1.43
N THR A 45 15.60 6.35 1.80
CA THR A 45 15.13 5.89 3.11
C THR A 45 16.06 4.78 3.62
N VAL A 46 16.18 4.66 4.95
CA VAL A 46 16.90 3.53 5.58
C VAL A 46 16.34 2.22 5.03
N ARG A 47 17.22 1.27 4.70
CA ARG A 47 16.83 -0.04 4.16
C ARG A 47 15.86 -0.73 5.13
N GLN A 48 14.62 -0.92 4.69
CA GLN A 48 13.60 -1.67 5.42
C GLN A 48 13.43 -3.00 4.70
N ASP A 49 13.51 -4.10 5.44
CA ASP A 49 13.20 -5.42 4.91
C ASP A 49 11.68 -5.56 4.82
N VAL A 50 11.18 -5.58 3.58
CA VAL A 50 9.77 -5.89 3.32
C VAL A 50 9.60 -7.41 3.46
N PRO A 51 8.69 -7.88 4.34
CA PRO A 51 8.45 -9.30 4.49
C PRO A 51 8.05 -9.94 3.15
N GLU A 52 8.56 -11.13 2.86
CA GLU A 52 8.31 -11.84 1.60
C GLU A 52 6.81 -11.99 1.31
N SER A 53 6.02 -12.32 2.33
CA SER A 53 4.55 -12.41 2.22
C SER A 53 3.87 -11.12 1.71
N VAL A 54 4.44 -9.95 2.01
CA VAL A 54 3.94 -8.65 1.55
C VAL A 54 4.33 -8.43 0.09
N ALA A 55 5.55 -8.78 -0.31
CA ALA A 55 6.00 -8.72 -1.70
C ALA A 55 5.19 -9.67 -2.60
N ASP A 56 4.91 -10.88 -2.12
CA ASP A 56 4.06 -11.85 -2.82
C ASP A 56 2.63 -11.34 -2.98
N ALA A 57 2.06 -10.77 -1.92
CA ALA A 57 0.72 -10.19 -1.97
C ALA A 57 0.65 -9.03 -2.99
N TYR A 58 1.67 -8.17 -3.00
CA TYR A 58 1.80 -7.11 -4.00
C TYR A 58 1.81 -7.67 -5.42
N GLY A 59 2.65 -8.68 -5.70
CA GLY A 59 2.71 -9.32 -7.02
C GLY A 59 1.37 -9.91 -7.45
N ARG A 60 0.66 -10.62 -6.54
CA ARG A 60 -0.68 -11.17 -6.81
C ARG A 60 -1.70 -10.09 -7.11
N LEU A 61 -1.71 -8.99 -6.37
CA LEU A 61 -2.65 -7.89 -6.57
C LEU A 61 -2.38 -7.15 -7.89
N CYS A 62 -1.12 -6.90 -8.24
CA CYS A 62 -0.75 -6.36 -9.55
C CYS A 62 -1.22 -7.28 -10.68
N GLY A 63 -1.00 -8.60 -10.55
CA GLY A 63 -1.46 -9.60 -11.53
C GLY A 63 -2.98 -9.70 -11.62
N ALA A 64 -3.71 -9.35 -10.56
CA ALA A 64 -5.17 -9.28 -10.54
C ALA A 64 -5.75 -7.97 -11.11
N GLY A 65 -4.90 -7.01 -11.52
CA GLY A 65 -5.31 -5.77 -12.17
C GLY A 65 -5.47 -4.56 -11.25
N PHE A 66 -4.97 -4.61 -10.01
CA PHE A 66 -4.95 -3.46 -9.10
C PHE A 66 -3.77 -2.51 -9.40
N THR A 67 -3.75 -1.93 -10.60
CA THR A 67 -2.58 -1.21 -11.13
C THR A 67 -2.82 0.28 -11.38
N SER A 68 -4.03 0.81 -11.11
CA SER A 68 -4.40 2.17 -11.54
C SER A 68 -3.61 3.30 -10.86
N ARG A 69 -2.90 2.99 -9.78
CA ARG A 69 -2.09 3.90 -8.95
C ARG A 69 -0.60 3.57 -8.98
N LEU A 70 -0.17 2.63 -9.82
CA LEU A 70 1.24 2.33 -10.03
C LEU A 70 1.90 3.48 -10.80
N MET A 71 3.14 3.80 -10.45
CA MET A 71 4.00 4.65 -11.27
C MET A 71 4.38 3.90 -12.54
N ALA A 72 4.34 4.60 -13.66
CA ALA A 72 4.93 4.13 -14.91
C ALA A 72 6.46 4.05 -14.77
N ASP A 73 7.05 3.09 -15.47
CA ASP A 73 8.51 2.96 -15.61
C ASP A 73 9.12 4.15 -16.36
#